data_AF-A0A2P6SF88-F1
#
_entry.id   AF-A0A2P6SF88-F1
#
_cell.length_a   1.000
_cell.length_b   1.000
_cell.length_c   1.000
_cell.angle_alpha   90.00
_cell.angle_beta   90.00
_cell.angle_gamma   90.00
#
_symmetry.space_group_name_H-M   'P 1'
#
loop_
_entity.id
_entity.type
_entity.pdbx_description
1 polymer ?
#
loop_
_entity_poly.entity_id
_entity_poly.type
_entity_poly.pdbx_seq_one_letter_code
_entity_poly.pdbx_strand_id
1 'polypeptide(L)'
;MVLWNPCTGQSNLLPKLTDHCIPQFRGFGFNSTMKFCGFGYDSTNDDYKVVRGYNHRVRGSKETVVQVFSLKSGSWRTHEGLGYFFFAGPGCLLNGALHWPETLFNDFRATGSRIISFDLAEEKFQEMLPLPSQTAMWTCNEIIRFRIWMMKEYGVQESWTEVASLDILRKDSQFSLVTPLCILENGEGLIAKRYDFESLVLYSFKERTFRNVFRTHNKWKFDAVIYRETLVSPITSGITDI
;
A
#
# COMPACT_ATOMS: atom_id res chain seq x y z
N MET A 1 -0.26 17.51 -2.87
CA MET A 1 -0.50 16.18 -3.46
C MET A 1 -1.09 16.41 -4.83
N VAL A 2 -0.72 15.60 -5.82
CA VAL A 2 -1.23 15.71 -7.20
C VAL A 2 -2.05 14.48 -7.49
N LEU A 3 -3.25 14.67 -8.04
CA LEU A 3 -3.98 13.61 -8.71
C LEU A 3 -3.57 13.62 -10.18
N TRP A 4 -3.09 12.50 -10.72
CA TRP A 4 -2.57 12.42 -12.08
C TRP A 4 -3.18 11.23 -12.79
N ASN A 5 -3.72 11.47 -13.98
CA ASN A 5 -4.13 10.44 -14.92
C ASN A 5 -2.99 10.22 -15.94
N PRO A 6 -2.25 9.11 -15.87
CA PRO A 6 -1.13 8.86 -16.77
C PRO A 6 -1.56 8.61 -18.22
N CYS A 7 -2.79 8.15 -18.46
CA CYS A 7 -3.31 7.84 -19.78
C CYS A 7 -3.73 9.09 -20.55
N THR A 8 -4.29 10.09 -19.84
CA THR A 8 -4.71 11.37 -20.46
C THR A 8 -3.66 12.47 -20.28
N GLY A 9 -2.67 12.27 -19.42
CA GLY A 9 -1.69 13.29 -19.04
C GLY A 9 -2.26 14.39 -18.14
N GLN A 10 -3.55 14.35 -17.80
CA GLN A 10 -4.19 15.36 -16.98
C GLN A 10 -3.74 15.25 -15.52
N SER A 11 -3.56 16.39 -14.86
CA SER A 11 -3.20 16.44 -13.45
C SER A 11 -3.92 17.57 -12.73
N ASN A 12 -4.31 17.33 -11.49
CA ASN A 12 -4.95 18.30 -10.61
C ASN A 12 -4.16 18.39 -9.30
N LEU A 13 -3.80 19.62 -8.92
CA LEU A 13 -3.25 19.88 -7.60
C LEU A 13 -4.39 19.84 -6.59
N LEU A 14 -4.26 18.97 -5.59
CA LEU A 14 -5.26 18.91 -4.53
C LEU A 14 -5.06 20.09 -3.58
N PRO A 15 -6.14 20.70 -3.07
CA PRO A 15 -6.07 21.79 -2.11
C PRO A 15 -5.14 21.41 -0.95
N LYS A 16 -4.26 22.36 -0.57
CA LYS A 16 -3.45 22.18 0.63
C LYS A 16 -4.38 22.17 1.83
N LEU A 17 -4.24 21.17 2.71
CA LEU A 17 -4.84 21.27 4.05
C LEU A 17 -4.21 22.50 4.73
N THR A 18 -5.05 23.33 5.33
CA THR A 18 -4.63 24.49 6.14
C THR A 18 -3.93 24.07 7.43
N ASP A 19 -4.05 22.81 7.85
CA ASP A 19 -3.42 22.29 9.06
C ASP A 19 -2.00 21.76 8.84
N HIS A 20 -1.16 22.07 9.83
CA HIS A 20 0.31 21.96 9.94
C HIS A 20 0.92 20.57 9.64
N CYS A 21 0.80 20.05 8.42
CA CYS A 21 1.50 18.83 8.01
C CYS A 21 2.42 19.11 6.82
N ILE A 22 3.72 19.21 7.09
CA ILE A 22 4.77 19.22 6.06
C ILE A 22 5.02 17.77 5.62
N PRO A 23 4.79 17.42 4.34
CA PRO A 23 5.10 16.09 3.84
C PRO A 23 6.62 15.94 3.66
N GLN A 24 7.30 15.39 4.65
CA GLN A 24 8.68 14.90 4.49
C GLN A 24 8.67 13.37 4.56
N PHE A 25 8.92 12.72 3.42
CA PHE A 25 9.16 11.27 3.31
C PHE A 25 10.59 10.88 3.76
N ARG A 26 11.17 11.57 4.74
CA ARG A 26 12.52 11.25 5.24
C ARG A 26 12.55 11.17 6.76
N GLY A 27 13.03 10.02 7.23
CA GLY A 27 13.71 9.89 8.51
C GLY A 27 12.81 9.73 9.73
N PHE A 28 13.24 8.86 10.63
CA PHE A 28 12.75 8.79 12.00
C PHE A 28 12.87 10.18 12.66
N GLY A 29 11.76 10.91 12.75
CA GLY A 29 11.68 12.22 13.36
C GLY A 29 10.26 12.51 13.83
N PHE A 30 10.15 13.12 15.01
CA PHE A 30 8.92 13.33 15.79
C PHE A 30 8.03 14.47 15.26
N ASN A 31 7.65 14.45 13.99
CA ASN A 31 6.59 15.30 13.42
C ASN A 31 5.57 14.43 12.67
N SER A 32 4.32 14.91 12.58
CA SER A 32 3.15 14.32 11.90
C SER A 32 3.40 14.08 10.40
N THR A 33 4.25 13.10 10.11
CA THR A 33 4.56 12.64 8.76
C THR A 33 3.46 11.71 8.28
N MET A 34 2.93 11.98 7.09
CA MET A 34 1.95 11.13 6.43
C MET A 34 2.44 9.67 6.44
N LYS A 35 1.66 8.77 7.02
CA LYS A 35 2.00 7.36 7.18
C LYS A 35 1.48 6.52 6.04
N PHE A 36 0.25 6.77 5.62
CA PHE A 36 -0.40 6.03 4.56
C PHE A 36 -1.24 6.94 3.68
N CYS A 37 -1.47 6.50 2.46
CA CYS A 37 -2.40 7.10 1.54
C CYS A 37 -3.05 6.01 0.67
N GLY A 38 -4.16 6.35 0.02
CA GLY A 38 -4.83 5.49 -0.94
C GLY A 38 -5.78 6.31 -1.79
N PHE A 39 -6.08 5.82 -2.98
CA PHE A 39 -6.97 6.47 -3.93
C PHE A 39 -7.92 5.42 -4.50
N GLY A 40 -9.20 5.78 -4.64
CA GLY A 40 -10.14 4.87 -5.25
C GLY A 40 -11.47 5.51 -5.60
N TYR A 41 -12.23 4.76 -6.40
CA TYR A 41 -13.58 5.10 -6.79
C TYR A 41 -14.57 4.54 -5.78
N ASP A 42 -15.39 5.41 -5.24
CA ASP A 42 -16.57 5.11 -4.43
C ASP A 42 -17.78 5.02 -5.36
N SER A 43 -18.14 3.79 -5.74
CA SER A 43 -19.27 3.54 -6.64
C SER A 43 -20.62 3.84 -6.02
N THR A 44 -20.73 3.85 -4.69
CA THR A 44 -22.00 4.11 -3.98
C THR A 44 -22.36 5.58 -4.07
N ASN A 45 -21.37 6.46 -3.90
CA ASN A 45 -21.58 7.92 -3.94
C ASN A 45 -21.21 8.56 -5.30
N ASP A 46 -20.74 7.75 -6.26
CA ASP A 46 -20.23 8.19 -7.57
C ASP A 46 -19.21 9.31 -7.39
N ASP A 47 -18.10 8.97 -6.72
CA ASP A 47 -17.06 9.91 -6.33
C ASP A 47 -15.67 9.25 -6.33
N TYR A 48 -14.66 10.05 -6.64
CA TYR A 48 -13.27 9.66 -6.48
C TYR A 48 -12.74 10.22 -5.18
N LYS A 49 -12.22 9.34 -4.32
CA LYS A 49 -11.73 9.71 -3.00
C LYS A 49 -10.24 9.49 -2.86
N VAL A 50 -9.57 10.44 -2.20
CA VAL A 50 -8.20 10.25 -1.73
C VAL A 50 -8.20 10.17 -0.22
N VAL A 51 -7.71 9.07 0.32
CA VAL A 51 -7.57 8.87 1.75
C VAL A 51 -6.10 9.01 2.12
N ARG A 52 -5.81 9.73 3.20
CA ARG A 52 -4.46 9.79 3.79
C ARG A 52 -4.56 9.80 5.29
N GLY A 53 -3.53 9.32 5.96
CA GLY A 53 -3.50 9.38 7.41
C GLY A 53 -2.11 9.48 8.00
N TYR A 54 -2.07 9.91 9.25
CA TYR A 54 -0.87 10.04 10.06
C TYR A 54 -1.18 9.70 11.51
N ASN A 55 -0.13 9.35 12.26
CA ASN A 55 -0.27 9.09 13.67
C ASN A 55 -0.03 10.38 14.45
N HIS A 56 -1.00 10.76 15.29
CA HIS A 56 -0.92 11.89 16.18
C HIS A 56 -0.70 11.41 17.62
N ARG A 57 0.06 12.19 18.40
CA ARG A 57 0.33 11.88 19.82
C ARG A 57 -0.19 13.04 20.67
N VAL A 58 -1.24 12.79 21.44
CA VAL A 58 -1.73 13.73 22.45
C VAL A 58 -1.42 13.13 23.81
N ARG A 59 -0.77 13.90 24.71
CA ARG A 59 -0.52 13.59 26.14
C ARG A 59 -0.90 12.17 26.61
N GLY A 60 -0.05 11.18 26.31
CA GLY A 60 -0.21 9.79 26.79
C GLY A 60 -1.05 8.86 25.92
N SER A 61 -1.80 9.36 24.93
CA SER A 61 -2.48 8.57 23.91
C SER A 61 -1.77 8.67 22.55
N LYS A 62 -2.01 7.66 21.71
CA LYS A 62 -1.66 7.70 20.29
C LYS A 62 -2.93 7.41 19.52
N GLU A 63 -3.17 8.17 18.48
CA GLU A 63 -4.33 8.01 17.61
C GLU A 63 -3.91 8.11 16.15
N THR A 64 -4.76 7.58 15.28
CA THR A 64 -4.61 7.78 13.84
C THR A 64 -5.60 8.85 13.39
N VAL A 65 -5.10 9.88 12.72
CA VAL A 65 -5.93 10.88 12.05
C VAL A 65 -6.02 10.51 10.58
N VAL A 66 -7.24 10.52 10.04
CA VAL A 66 -7.50 10.24 8.64
C VAL A 66 -8.15 11.44 7.97
N GLN A 67 -7.68 11.76 6.78
CA GLN A 67 -8.21 12.82 5.96
C GLN A 67 -8.66 12.24 4.63
N VAL A 68 -9.90 12.54 4.26
CA VAL A 68 -10.54 12.06 3.03
C VAL A 68 -10.84 13.26 2.15
N PHE A 69 -10.28 13.28 0.96
CA PHE A 69 -10.64 14.23 -0.09
C PHE A 69 -11.71 13.62 -0.97
N SER A 70 -12.78 14.38 -1.23
CA SER A 70 -13.80 14.04 -2.23
C SER A 70 -13.53 14.87 -3.48
N LEU A 71 -13.40 14.21 -4.64
CA LEU A 71 -13.23 14.91 -5.91
C LEU A 71 -14.51 15.65 -6.31
N LYS A 72 -15.67 15.05 -6.02
CA LYS A 72 -17.00 15.61 -6.28
C LYS A 72 -17.26 16.89 -5.52
N SER A 73 -16.88 16.98 -4.24
CA SER A 73 -17.05 18.22 -3.46
C SER A 73 -15.84 19.15 -3.51
N GLY A 74 -14.69 18.68 -4.01
CA GLY A 74 -13.45 19.44 -4.05
C GLY A 74 -12.88 19.76 -2.67
N SER A 75 -13.28 19.04 -1.63
CA SER A 75 -12.97 19.38 -0.23
C SER A 75 -12.43 18.21 0.58
N TRP A 76 -11.71 18.54 1.65
CA TRP A 76 -11.20 17.58 2.64
C TRP A 76 -12.16 17.43 3.82
N ARG A 77 -12.28 16.20 4.33
CA ARG A 77 -12.90 15.87 5.62
C ARG A 77 -11.84 15.23 6.51
N THR A 78 -11.84 15.56 7.80
CA THR A 78 -10.92 14.98 8.79
C THR A 78 -11.70 14.11 9.78
N HIS A 79 -11.18 12.91 10.03
CA HIS A 79 -11.68 11.93 10.99
C HIS A 79 -10.61 11.72 12.06
N GLU A 80 -10.97 11.96 13.32
CA GLU A 80 -10.08 11.89 14.50
C GLU A 80 -10.64 10.93 15.56
N GLY A 81 -9.91 10.68 16.65
CA GLY A 81 -10.34 9.79 17.72
C GLY A 81 -10.32 8.30 17.35
N LEU A 82 -9.61 7.94 16.27
CA LEU A 82 -9.47 6.55 15.84
C LEU A 82 -8.39 5.84 16.65
N GLY A 83 -8.54 4.53 16.79
CA GLY A 83 -7.50 3.68 17.37
C GLY A 83 -6.15 3.86 16.65
N TYR A 84 -5.06 3.62 17.38
CA TYR A 84 -3.72 3.69 16.81
C TYR A 84 -3.48 2.50 15.88
N PHE A 85 -3.25 2.76 14.61
CA PHE A 85 -2.86 1.74 13.65
C PHE A 85 -1.37 1.74 13.34
N PHE A 86 -0.81 0.55 13.13
CA PHE A 86 0.59 0.34 12.78
C PHE A 86 0.75 -0.18 11.34
N PHE A 87 0.35 0.64 10.38
CA PHE A 87 0.61 0.42 8.96
C PHE A 87 1.08 1.71 8.27
N ALA A 88 1.67 1.56 7.09
CA ALA A 88 2.19 2.65 6.29
C ALA A 88 2.21 2.30 4.80
N GLY A 89 2.30 3.31 3.94
CA GLY A 89 2.42 3.14 2.50
C GLY A 89 1.09 3.27 1.74
N PRO A 90 1.10 2.89 0.45
CA PRO A 90 -0.07 3.00 -0.42
C PRO A 90 -1.11 1.91 -0.11
N GLY A 91 -2.38 2.29 -0.18
CA GLY A 91 -3.54 1.40 -0.02
C GLY A 91 -3.96 0.82 -1.35
N CYS A 92 -4.38 -0.44 -1.33
CA CYS A 92 -4.92 -1.13 -2.51
C CYS A 92 -6.44 -1.04 -2.52
N LEU A 93 -7.02 -0.54 -3.61
CA LEU A 93 -8.47 -0.53 -3.80
C LEU A 93 -8.96 -1.91 -4.24
N LEU A 94 -9.91 -2.46 -3.48
CA LEU A 94 -10.60 -3.71 -3.82
C LEU A 94 -12.03 -3.64 -3.26
N ASN A 95 -13.02 -3.99 -4.08
CA ASN A 95 -14.42 -4.07 -3.65
C ASN A 95 -14.94 -2.83 -2.88
N GLY A 96 -14.62 -1.62 -3.36
CA GLY A 96 -15.06 -0.36 -2.74
C GLY A 96 -14.29 0.06 -1.48
N ALA A 97 -13.31 -0.72 -1.03
CA ALA A 97 -12.50 -0.40 0.14
C ALA A 97 -11.00 -0.34 -0.17
N LEU A 98 -10.28 0.52 0.55
CA LEU A 98 -8.82 0.58 0.53
C LEU A 98 -8.23 -0.34 1.59
N HIS A 99 -7.18 -1.08 1.25
CA HIS A 99 -6.59 -2.11 2.12
C HIS A 99 -5.12 -1.84 2.40
N TRP A 100 -4.71 -2.03 3.65
CA TRP A 100 -3.32 -1.95 4.10
C TRP A 100 -2.95 -3.13 5.00
N PRO A 101 -1.74 -3.70 4.86
CA PRO A 101 -1.23 -4.68 5.81
C PRO A 101 -0.80 -3.98 7.11
N GLU A 102 -1.33 -4.44 8.24
CA GLU A 102 -0.95 -3.99 9.58
C GLU A 102 -0.10 -5.06 10.28
N THR A 103 0.99 -4.62 10.92
CA THR A 103 1.78 -5.47 11.81
C THR A 103 1.35 -5.26 13.26
N LEU A 104 1.00 -6.35 13.95
CA LEU A 104 0.61 -6.33 15.35
C LEU A 104 1.83 -6.53 16.24
N PHE A 105 1.89 -5.81 17.36
CA PHE A 105 3.00 -5.86 18.31
C PHE A 105 2.52 -6.07 19.75
N ASN A 106 3.30 -6.83 20.52
CA ASN A 106 3.22 -6.89 21.98
C ASN A 106 4.62 -6.62 22.55
N ASP A 107 4.77 -5.60 23.41
CA ASP A 107 6.04 -5.19 24.03
C ASP A 107 7.24 -5.22 23.06
N PHE A 108 7.08 -4.53 21.92
CA PHE A 108 8.05 -4.41 20.81
C PHE A 108 8.30 -5.68 19.97
N ARG A 109 7.63 -6.80 20.26
CA ARG A 109 7.70 -8.01 19.44
C ARG A 109 6.53 -8.06 18.47
N ALA A 110 6.81 -8.29 17.20
CA ALA A 110 5.76 -8.55 16.22
C ALA A 110 5.06 -9.87 16.57
N THR A 111 3.77 -9.82 16.86
CA THR A 111 2.96 -10.98 17.27
C THR A 111 2.11 -11.53 16.13
N GLY A 112 1.90 -10.74 15.07
CA GLY A 112 1.12 -11.17 13.92
C GLY A 112 0.97 -10.07 12.89
N SER A 113 0.12 -10.33 11.91
CA SER A 113 -0.28 -9.32 10.92
C SER A 113 -1.70 -9.57 10.47
N ARG A 114 -2.40 -8.49 10.09
CA ARG A 114 -3.75 -8.53 9.54
C ARG A 114 -3.87 -7.53 8.41
N ILE A 115 -4.98 -7.56 7.69
CA ILE A 115 -5.31 -6.50 6.73
C ILE A 115 -6.31 -5.56 7.41
N ILE A 116 -6.06 -4.26 7.32
CA ILE A 116 -7.02 -3.23 7.69
C ILE A 116 -7.63 -2.69 6.41
N SER A 117 -8.94 -2.57 6.39
CA SER A 117 -9.68 -1.99 5.27
C SER A 117 -10.37 -0.69 5.68
N PHE A 118 -10.53 0.23 4.73
CA PHE A 118 -11.29 1.46 4.87
C PHE A 118 -12.32 1.52 3.76
N ASP A 119 -13.59 1.41 4.13
CA ASP A 119 -14.72 1.49 3.20
C ASP A 119 -14.85 2.93 2.70
N LEU A 120 -14.79 3.13 1.38
CA LEU A 120 -14.85 4.48 0.82
C LEU A 120 -16.25 5.09 0.90
N ALA A 121 -17.31 4.28 0.85
CA ALA A 121 -18.69 4.77 0.88
C ALA A 121 -19.07 5.21 2.30
N GLU A 122 -18.79 4.35 3.27
CA GLU A 122 -19.11 4.58 4.69
C GLU A 122 -18.08 5.43 5.42
N GLU A 123 -16.88 5.62 4.84
CA GLU A 123 -15.72 6.27 5.45
C GLU A 123 -15.34 5.69 6.81
N LYS A 124 -15.43 4.35 6.94
CA LYS A 124 -15.16 3.61 8.17
C LYS A 124 -14.07 2.58 7.98
N PHE A 125 -13.22 2.44 9.00
CA PHE A 125 -12.34 1.29 9.09
C PHE A 125 -13.14 0.03 9.41
N GLN A 126 -12.83 -1.03 8.69
CA GLN A 126 -13.32 -2.37 8.95
C GLN A 126 -12.12 -3.29 9.18
N GLU A 127 -12.18 -4.04 10.27
CA GLU A 127 -11.21 -5.09 10.51
C GLU A 127 -11.49 -6.24 9.54
N MET A 128 -10.52 -6.56 8.68
CA MET A 128 -10.70 -7.63 7.70
C MET A 128 -9.52 -8.60 7.71
N LEU A 129 -9.85 -9.80 8.18
CA LEU A 129 -9.14 -11.07 8.08
C LEU A 129 -7.74 -11.13 8.74
N PRO A 130 -7.56 -11.99 9.76
CA PRO A 130 -6.22 -12.41 10.12
C PRO A 130 -5.57 -13.04 8.89
N LEU A 131 -4.33 -12.65 8.60
CA LEU A 131 -3.56 -13.35 7.59
C LEU A 131 -3.38 -14.81 8.05
N PRO A 132 -3.43 -15.80 7.14
CA PRO A 132 -3.17 -17.19 7.50
C PRO A 132 -1.86 -17.25 8.29
N SER A 133 -1.95 -17.81 9.49
CA SER A 133 -1.01 -17.64 10.60
C SER A 133 0.45 -17.54 10.13
N GLN A 134 1.07 -16.40 10.39
CA GLN A 134 2.52 -16.30 10.38
C GLN A 134 3.03 -17.05 11.61
N THR A 135 3.23 -18.36 11.47
CA THR A 135 4.10 -19.09 12.39
C THR A 135 5.43 -18.37 12.31
N ALA A 136 5.77 -17.74 13.43
CA ALA A 136 6.81 -16.74 13.58
C ALA A 136 8.00 -16.95 12.64
N MET A 137 8.40 -15.85 12.03
CA MET A 137 9.63 -15.65 11.27
C MET A 137 10.86 -15.88 12.18
N TRP A 138 11.02 -17.10 12.69
CA TRP A 138 12.29 -17.63 13.16
C TRP A 138 12.96 -18.18 11.93
N THR A 139 13.58 -17.28 11.19
CA THR A 139 14.52 -17.63 10.13
C THR A 139 15.48 -18.67 10.69
N CYS A 140 15.49 -19.86 10.11
CA CYS A 140 16.73 -20.64 10.06
C CYS A 140 17.78 -19.68 9.48
N ASN A 141 18.87 -19.43 10.21
CA ASN A 141 19.74 -18.23 10.10
C ASN A 141 20.23 -17.82 8.69
N GLU A 142 19.99 -18.63 7.66
CA GLU A 142 20.47 -18.44 6.30
C GLU A 142 19.39 -18.19 5.23
N ILE A 143 18.10 -18.48 5.47
CA ILE A 143 17.03 -18.38 4.45
C ILE A 143 15.90 -17.46 4.93
N ILE A 144 15.56 -16.47 4.12
CA ILE A 144 14.35 -15.66 4.26
C ILE A 144 13.29 -16.23 3.31
N ARG A 145 12.18 -16.74 3.86
CA ARG A 145 11.06 -17.29 3.09
C ARG A 145 9.95 -16.26 2.96
N PHE A 146 9.63 -15.89 1.73
CA PHE A 146 8.45 -15.10 1.37
C PHE A 146 7.35 -16.05 0.91
N ARG A 147 6.14 -15.87 1.43
CA ARG A 147 4.95 -16.59 0.96
C ARG A 147 3.99 -15.59 0.32
N ILE A 148 3.48 -15.91 -0.85
CA ILE A 148 2.53 -15.10 -1.59
C ILE A 148 1.16 -15.79 -1.46
N TRP A 149 0.23 -15.09 -0.83
CA TRP A 149 -1.13 -15.56 -0.59
C TRP A 149 -2.11 -14.79 -1.46
N MET A 150 -3.16 -15.48 -1.94
CA MET A 150 -4.24 -14.90 -2.72
C MET A 150 -5.57 -15.22 -2.05
N MET A 151 -6.40 -14.19 -1.86
CA MET A 151 -7.79 -14.32 -1.42
C MET A 151 -8.64 -14.64 -2.65
N LYS A 152 -9.24 -15.83 -2.70
CA LYS A 152 -10.07 -16.24 -3.86
C LYS A 152 -11.48 -15.66 -3.82
N GLU A 153 -12.01 -15.48 -2.61
CA GLU A 153 -13.32 -14.88 -2.37
C GLU A 153 -13.16 -13.73 -1.40
N TYR A 154 -13.63 -12.55 -1.79
CA TYR A 154 -13.41 -11.34 -1.01
C TYR A 154 -14.02 -11.45 0.39
N GLY A 155 -13.22 -11.17 1.43
CA GLY A 155 -13.67 -11.20 2.82
C GLY A 155 -13.80 -12.60 3.44
N VAL A 156 -13.49 -13.69 2.71
CA VAL A 156 -13.61 -15.06 3.21
C VAL A 156 -12.24 -15.60 3.64
N GLN A 157 -12.07 -15.90 4.93
CA GLN A 157 -10.78 -16.35 5.50
C GLN A 157 -10.33 -17.69 4.89
N GLU A 158 -11.26 -18.60 4.70
CA GLU A 158 -11.02 -19.96 4.18
C GLU A 158 -10.63 -19.95 2.70
N SER A 159 -10.88 -18.84 2.00
CA SER A 159 -10.56 -18.68 0.58
C SER A 159 -9.09 -18.32 0.32
N TRP A 160 -8.32 -18.01 1.37
CA TRP A 160 -6.90 -17.71 1.24
C TRP A 160 -6.12 -18.97 0.84
N THR A 161 -5.39 -18.86 -0.27
CA THR A 161 -4.54 -19.93 -0.78
C THR A 161 -3.13 -19.41 -1.04
N GLU A 162 -2.12 -20.19 -0.65
CA GLU A 162 -0.73 -19.92 -0.98
C GLU A 162 -0.54 -20.22 -2.48
N VAL A 163 -0.25 -19.18 -3.26
CA VAL A 163 -0.08 -19.32 -4.72
C VAL A 163 1.38 -19.47 -5.12
N ALA A 164 2.31 -19.02 -4.27
CA ALA A 164 3.74 -19.16 -4.51
C ALA A 164 4.56 -18.94 -3.22
N SER A 165 5.79 -19.45 -3.20
CA SER A 165 6.79 -19.14 -2.17
C SER A 165 8.16 -18.93 -2.77
N LEU A 166 8.93 -18.03 -2.14
CA LEU A 166 10.25 -17.61 -2.56
C LEU A 166 11.19 -17.75 -1.37
N ASP A 167 12.24 -18.55 -1.53
CA ASP A 167 13.31 -18.69 -0.56
C ASP A 167 14.52 -17.87 -1.03
N ILE A 168 14.93 -16.86 -0.25
CA ILE A 168 16.10 -16.01 -0.52
C ILE A 168 17.20 -16.32 0.48
N LEU A 169 18.40 -16.65 -0.02
CA LEU A 169 19.58 -16.84 0.81
C LEU A 169 20.05 -15.48 1.35
N ARG A 170 20.30 -15.40 2.66
CA ARG A 170 20.76 -14.17 3.33
C ARG A 170 22.11 -13.66 2.78
N LYS A 171 22.94 -14.56 2.23
CA LYS A 171 24.21 -14.25 1.55
C LYS A 171 24.01 -13.52 0.22
N ASP A 172 22.87 -13.73 -0.45
CA ASP A 172 22.45 -12.98 -1.64
C ASP A 172 21.84 -11.63 -1.26
N SER A 173 22.49 -10.94 -0.29
CA SER A 173 22.08 -9.68 0.34
C SER A 173 21.71 -8.53 -0.62
N GLN A 174 22.03 -8.66 -1.92
CA GLN A 174 21.50 -7.82 -3.00
C GLN A 174 19.97 -7.94 -3.20
N PHE A 175 19.31 -8.95 -2.61
CA PHE A 175 17.87 -9.20 -2.68
C PHE A 175 17.17 -9.06 -1.32
N SER A 176 17.83 -8.47 -0.32
CA SER A 176 17.34 -8.42 1.07
C SER A 176 16.02 -7.65 1.28
N LEU A 177 15.50 -6.99 0.24
CA LEU A 177 14.15 -6.43 0.22
C LEU A 177 13.61 -6.55 -1.21
N VAL A 178 12.73 -7.51 -1.46
CA VAL A 178 11.99 -7.64 -2.73
C VAL A 178 10.54 -7.23 -2.54
N THR A 179 9.95 -6.59 -3.54
CA THR A 179 8.51 -6.32 -3.60
C THR A 179 7.94 -7.11 -4.76
N PRO A 180 7.18 -8.20 -4.50
CA PRO A 180 6.46 -8.88 -5.56
C PRO A 180 5.42 -7.92 -6.14
N LEU A 181 5.42 -7.76 -7.45
CA LEU A 181 4.42 -6.98 -8.17
C LEU A 181 3.28 -7.90 -8.55
N CYS A 182 3.52 -8.87 -9.44
CA CYS A 182 2.51 -9.81 -9.89
C CYS A 182 3.11 -11.19 -10.18
N ILE A 183 2.22 -12.17 -10.35
CA ILE A 183 2.53 -13.46 -10.96
C ILE A 183 2.00 -13.38 -12.39
N LEU A 184 2.86 -13.65 -13.37
CA LEU A 184 2.52 -13.66 -14.78
C LEU A 184 1.76 -14.94 -15.16
N GLU A 185 1.10 -14.93 -16.32
CA GLU A 185 0.35 -16.10 -16.84
C GLU A 185 1.24 -17.34 -17.03
N ASN A 186 2.52 -17.13 -17.33
CA ASN A 186 3.50 -18.22 -17.44
C ASN A 186 3.97 -18.78 -16.08
N GLY A 187 3.45 -18.24 -14.97
CA GLY A 187 3.78 -18.63 -13.61
C GLY A 187 5.03 -17.95 -13.04
N GLU A 188 5.75 -17.11 -13.77
CA GLU A 188 6.90 -16.37 -13.25
C GLU A 188 6.46 -15.18 -12.36
N GLY A 189 7.21 -14.89 -11.31
CA GLY A 189 6.98 -13.75 -10.44
C GLY A 189 7.72 -12.51 -10.95
N LEU A 190 7.01 -11.42 -11.17
CA LEU A 190 7.62 -10.11 -11.45
C LEU A 190 7.90 -9.38 -10.13
N ILE A 191 9.15 -9.03 -9.91
CA ILE A 191 9.64 -8.55 -8.62
C ILE A 191 10.47 -7.28 -8.79
N ALA A 192 10.20 -6.26 -7.98
CA ALA A 192 11.03 -5.06 -7.85
C ALA A 192 11.98 -5.18 -6.65
N LYS A 193 13.23 -4.72 -6.79
CA LYS A 193 14.18 -4.65 -5.65
C LYS A 193 13.94 -3.36 -4.86
N ARG A 194 13.65 -3.48 -3.56
CA ARG A 194 13.21 -2.38 -2.69
C ARG A 194 14.34 -1.48 -2.19
N TYR A 195 15.57 -1.98 -2.12
CA TYR A 195 16.68 -1.19 -1.58
C TYR A 195 17.14 -0.10 -2.55
N ASP A 196 17.22 -0.45 -3.83
CA ASP A 196 17.69 0.45 -4.87
C ASP A 196 16.56 0.96 -5.77
N PHE A 197 15.47 0.19 -5.96
CA PHE A 197 14.50 0.41 -7.04
C PHE A 197 15.20 0.70 -8.37
N GLU A 198 16.33 0.03 -8.60
CA GLU A 198 17.14 0.20 -9.81
C GLU A 198 16.92 -0.94 -10.78
N SER A 199 16.27 -2.04 -10.36
CA SER A 199 16.02 -3.18 -11.23
C SER A 199 14.67 -3.86 -11.00
N LEU A 200 14.13 -4.35 -12.12
CA LEU A 200 12.99 -5.25 -12.20
C LEU A 200 13.49 -6.62 -12.63
N VAL A 201 13.10 -7.66 -11.89
CA VAL A 201 13.53 -9.03 -12.14
C VAL A 201 12.33 -9.96 -12.27
N LEU A 202 12.46 -10.96 -13.13
CA LEU A 202 11.60 -12.13 -13.14
C LEU A 202 12.21 -13.20 -12.25
N TYR A 203 11.36 -13.87 -11.49
CA TYR A 203 11.70 -15.00 -10.68
C TYR A 203 10.96 -16.24 -11.16
N SER A 204 11.70 -17.27 -11.53
CA SER A 204 11.14 -18.59 -11.80
C SER A 204 11.00 -19.34 -10.48
N PHE A 205 9.78 -19.60 -10.04
CA PHE A 205 9.53 -20.39 -8.82
C PHE A 205 9.97 -21.85 -8.97
N LYS A 206 9.89 -22.38 -10.19
CA LYS A 206 10.30 -23.76 -10.51
C LYS A 206 11.81 -23.92 -10.45
N GLU A 207 12.54 -23.05 -11.17
CA GLU A 207 13.99 -23.13 -11.30
C GLU A 207 14.74 -22.39 -10.17
N ARG A 208 14.01 -21.59 -9.38
CA ARG A 208 14.54 -20.74 -8.29
C ARG A 208 15.63 -19.76 -8.76
N THR A 209 15.46 -19.23 -9.97
CA THR A 209 16.42 -18.32 -10.60
C THR A 209 15.81 -16.94 -10.84
N PHE A 210 16.68 -15.93 -10.86
CA PHE A 210 16.33 -14.55 -11.21
C PHE A 210 16.85 -14.19 -12.60
N ARG A 211 16.04 -13.46 -13.36
CA ARG A 211 16.42 -12.86 -14.65
C ARG A 211 16.11 -11.37 -14.62
N ASN A 212 17.10 -10.52 -14.92
CA ASN A 212 16.86 -9.09 -15.05
C ASN A 212 15.99 -8.81 -16.28
N VAL A 213 14.95 -8.00 -16.11
CA VAL A 213 14.11 -7.51 -17.20
C VAL A 213 14.41 -6.05 -17.51
N PHE A 214 14.64 -5.27 -16.45
CA PHE A 214 14.91 -3.86 -16.57
C PHE A 214 15.92 -3.44 -15.51
N ARG A 215 16.83 -2.55 -15.89
CA ARG A 215 17.75 -1.89 -14.97
C ARG A 215 17.91 -0.44 -15.36
N THR A 216 17.77 0.45 -14.39
CA THR A 216 17.96 1.89 -14.59
C THR A 216 19.42 2.20 -14.81
N HIS A 217 19.68 3.17 -15.68
CA HIS A 217 21.01 3.77 -15.82
C HIS A 217 21.25 4.79 -14.70
N ASN A 218 22.53 5.04 -14.37
CA ASN A 218 22.95 6.11 -13.45
C ASN A 218 22.35 6.07 -12.03
N LYS A 219 21.92 4.89 -11.53
CA LYS A 219 21.32 4.72 -10.20
C LYS A 219 20.03 5.52 -9.99
N TRP A 220 19.28 5.78 -11.07
CA TRP A 220 17.97 6.41 -10.96
C TRP A 220 17.01 5.40 -10.32
N LYS A 221 16.22 5.86 -9.34
CA LYS A 221 15.20 5.00 -8.72
C LYS A 221 13.91 5.11 -9.52
N PHE A 222 13.21 4.00 -9.70
CA PHE A 222 11.85 4.01 -10.23
C PHE A 222 10.83 3.57 -9.17
N ASP A 223 9.55 3.81 -9.43
CA ASP A 223 8.47 3.14 -8.71
C ASP A 223 7.65 2.37 -9.75
N ALA A 224 7.17 1.19 -9.37
CA ALA A 224 6.40 0.33 -10.26
C ALA A 224 5.01 0.11 -9.67
N VAL A 225 4.01 0.51 -10.45
CA VAL A 225 2.60 0.29 -10.13
C VAL A 225 2.01 -0.66 -11.16
N ILE A 226 1.19 -1.59 -10.70
CA ILE A 226 0.43 -2.47 -11.58
C ILE A 226 -0.77 -1.66 -12.04
N TYR A 227 -0.80 -1.38 -13.34
CA TYR A 227 -1.94 -0.75 -13.97
C TYR A 227 -2.87 -1.82 -14.51
N ARG A 228 -4.13 -1.77 -14.09
CA ARG A 228 -5.22 -2.52 -14.72
C ARG A 228 -6.25 -1.50 -15.16
N GLU A 229 -6.60 -1.51 -16.44
CA GLU A 229 -7.68 -0.67 -16.97
C GLU A 229 -9.00 -1.08 -16.31
N THR A 230 -9.46 -0.30 -15.35
CA THR A 230 -10.72 -0.59 -14.62
C THR A 230 -11.54 0.65 -14.31
N LEU A 231 -11.11 1.85 -14.73
CA LEU A 231 -11.70 3.10 -14.24
C LEU A 231 -12.72 3.70 -15.21
N VAL A 232 -13.89 4.04 -14.65
CA VAL A 232 -14.83 5.02 -15.19
C VAL A 232 -14.13 6.37 -15.25
N SER A 233 -14.16 7.09 -16.38
CA SER A 233 -13.47 8.39 -16.46
C SER A 233 -13.95 9.33 -15.34
N PRO A 234 -13.07 9.93 -14.52
CA PRO A 234 -13.48 11.04 -13.67
C PRO A 234 -13.94 12.17 -14.60
N ILE A 235 -15.25 12.37 -14.72
CA ILE A 235 -15.77 13.52 -15.46
C ILE A 235 -15.47 14.74 -14.61
N THR A 236 -14.34 15.40 -14.86
CA THR A 236 -14.04 16.70 -14.27
C THR A 236 -14.85 17.76 -15.02
N SER A 237 -16.17 17.74 -14.88
CA SER A 237 -16.99 18.88 -15.27
C SER A 237 -16.74 20.00 -14.26
N GLY A 238 -15.76 20.85 -14.55
CA GLY A 238 -15.61 22.18 -13.96
C GLY A 238 -15.16 22.23 -12.51
N ILE A 239 -13.87 21.98 -12.25
CA ILE A 239 -13.18 22.74 -11.19
C ILE A 239 -12.64 23.98 -11.89
N THR A 240 -13.46 25.03 -11.97
CA THR A 240 -13.00 26.36 -12.34
C THR A 240 -12.05 26.88 -11.28
N ASP A 241 -10.90 27.39 -11.71
CA ASP A 241 -9.92 28.06 -10.87
C ASP A 241 -10.59 29.07 -9.91
N ILE A 242 -10.33 28.91 -8.61
CA ILE A 242 -10.48 29.96 -7.58
C ILE A 242 -9.12 30.18 -6.95
#